data_AF-A0A094M4L6-F1
#
_entry.id   AF-A0A094M4L6-F1
#
_cell.length_a   1.000
_cell.length_b   1.000
_cell.length_c   1.000
_cell.angle_alpha   90.00
_cell.angle_beta   90.00
_cell.angle_gamma   90.00
#
_symmetry.space_group_name_H-M   'P 1'
#
loop_
_entity.id
_entity.type
_entity.pdbx_description
1 polymer ?
#
loop_
_entity_poly.entity_id
_entity_poly.type
_entity_poly.pdbx_seq_one_letter_code
_entity_poly.pdbx_strand_id
1 'polypeptide(L)' 'MIGIFFTNERVINYETAKTSDLDLFARYYQEMANEGIFLPPSQFEGMFLSTAHTDEDIEKTIEAARRAFAKMSDCL' A
#
# COMPACT_ATOMS: atom_id res chain seq x y z
N MET A 1 8.41 -10.28 -2.80
CA MET A 1 7.53 -9.77 -1.74
C MET A 1 7.85 -8.30 -1.55
N ILE A 2 6.84 -7.44 -1.53
CA ILE A 2 6.98 -5.99 -1.38
C ILE A 2 6.16 -5.57 -0.16
N GLY A 3 6.72 -4.75 0.72
CA GLY A 3 6.03 -4.19 1.88
C GLY A 3 6.13 -2.68 1.89
N ILE A 4 5.07 -2.01 2.32
CA ILE A 4 5.00 -0.55 2.44
C ILE A 4 4.64 -0.25 3.89
N PHE A 5 5.36 0.65 4.56
CA PHE A 5 5.11 1.04 5.95
C PHE A 5 4.77 2.53 6.04
N PHE A 6 3.66 2.86 6.67
CA PHE A 6 3.21 4.24 6.88
C PHE A 6 3.77 4.81 8.18
N THR A 7 5.08 5.04 8.25
CA THR A 7 5.75 5.61 9.42
C THR A 7 6.85 6.59 9.02
N ASN A 8 7.20 7.50 9.93
CA ASN A 8 8.36 8.39 9.79
C ASN A 8 9.67 7.74 10.24
N GLU A 9 9.62 6.50 10.74
CA GLU A 9 10.78 5.75 11.20
C GLU A 9 11.35 4.85 10.11
N ARG A 10 12.67 4.63 10.13
CA ARG A 10 13.28 3.62 9.26
C ARG A 10 12.94 2.23 9.78
N VAL A 11 12.12 1.49 9.03
CA VAL A 11 11.73 0.13 9.39
C VAL A 11 12.86 -0.87 9.13
N ILE A 12 13.41 -1.44 10.20
CA ILE A 12 14.46 -2.48 10.15
C ILE A 12 14.14 -3.70 11.02
N ASN A 13 13.07 -3.64 11.80
CA ASN A 13 12.64 -4.68 12.73
C ASN A 13 11.15 -4.51 13.07
N TYR A 14 10.62 -5.43 13.87
CA TYR A 14 9.22 -5.41 14.28
C TYR A 14 8.83 -4.16 15.09
N GLU A 15 9.69 -3.70 15.99
CA GLU A 15 9.38 -2.53 16.82
C GLU A 15 9.25 -1.25 15.99
N THR A 16 10.12 -1.07 14.99
CA THR A 16 10.01 0.05 14.04
C THR A 16 8.85 -0.14 13.06
N ALA A 17 8.46 -1.36 12.70
CA ALA A 17 7.27 -1.60 11.88
C ALA A 17 5.97 -1.22 12.59
N LYS A 18 5.89 -1.49 13.91
CA LYS A 18 4.72 -1.19 14.75
C LYS A 18 4.41 0.30 14.89
N THR A 19 5.33 1.19 14.55
CA THR A 19 5.07 2.64 14.58
C THR A 19 4.27 3.12 13.36
N SER A 20 3.89 2.21 12.45
CA SER A 20 3.06 2.54 11.29
C SER A 20 1.68 3.03 11.70
N ASP A 21 1.21 4.08 11.03
CA ASP A 21 -0.13 4.63 11.14
C ASP A 21 -1.13 3.68 10.46
N LEU A 22 -1.91 2.98 11.30
CA LEU A 22 -2.88 1.97 10.85
C LEU A 22 -4.12 2.61 10.22
N ASP A 23 -4.50 3.81 10.63
CA ASP A 23 -5.65 4.52 10.06
C ASP A 23 -5.30 5.04 8.66
N LEU A 24 -4.06 5.53 8.48
CA LEU A 24 -3.55 5.91 7.17
C LEU A 24 -3.43 4.70 6.24
N PHE A 25 -2.94 3.56 6.74
CA PHE A 25 -2.93 2.31 5.97
C PHE A 25 -4.36 1.87 5.58
N ALA A 26 -5.31 1.93 6.50
CA ALA A 26 -6.70 1.54 6.23
C ALA A 26 -7.33 2.41 5.12
N ARG A 27 -7.07 3.72 5.13
CA ARG A 27 -7.50 4.64 4.07
C ARG A 27 -6.82 4.31 2.73
N TYR A 28 -5.51 4.09 2.73
CA TYR A 28 -4.78 3.68 1.53
C TYR A 28 -5.32 2.36 0.96
N TYR A 29 -5.55 1.36 1.81
CA TYR A 29 -6.13 0.08 1.42
C TYR A 29 -7.49 0.25 0.74
N GLN A 30 -8.38 1.06 1.32
CA GLN A 30 -9.70 1.34 0.73
C GLN A 30 -9.58 2.01 -0.64
N GLU A 31 -8.70 2.99 -0.80
CA GLU A 31 -8.53 3.67 -2.08
C GLU A 31 -7.88 2.78 -3.14
N MET A 32 -6.91 1.93 -2.76
CA MET A 32 -6.37 0.92 -3.68
C MET A 32 -7.44 -0.08 -4.12
N ALA A 33 -8.32 -0.50 -3.21
CA ALA A 33 -9.44 -1.39 -3.54
C ALA A 33 -10.45 -0.70 -4.48
N ASN A 34 -10.74 0.59 -4.30
CA ASN A 34 -11.59 1.37 -5.21
C ASN A 34 -11.00 1.49 -6.62
N GLU A 35 -9.67 1.53 -6.73
CA GLU A 35 -8.93 1.52 -8.00
C GLU A 35 -8.79 0.11 -8.61
N GLY A 36 -9.38 -0.91 -7.98
CA GLY A 36 -9.38 -2.30 -8.47
C GLY A 36 -8.13 -3.11 -8.10
N ILE A 37 -7.30 -2.62 -7.17
CA ILE A 37 -6.09 -3.32 -6.71
C ILE A 37 -6.35 -3.97 -5.35
N PHE A 38 -6.38 -5.30 -5.32
CA PHE A 38 -6.54 -6.06 -4.08
C PHE A 38 -5.20 -6.27 -3.38
N LEU A 39 -4.96 -5.50 -2.33
CA LEU A 39 -3.80 -5.66 -1.45
C LEU A 39 -4.11 -6.62 -0.28
N PRO A 40 -3.10 -7.15 0.43
CA PRO A 40 -3.32 -7.75 1.73
C PRO A 40 -3.94 -6.73 2.72
N PRO A 41 -5.02 -7.07 3.44
CA PRO A 41 -5.71 -6.15 4.35
C PRO A 41 -5.00 -6.01 5.70
N SER A 42 -3.68 -5.90 5.69
CA SER A 42 -2.85 -5.73 6.89
C SER A 42 -1.57 -4.99 6.55
N GLN A 43 -1.26 -3.95 7.34
CA GLN A 43 0.01 -3.23 7.31
C GLN A 43 1.22 -4.17 7.54
N PHE A 44 1.00 -5.29 8.23
CA PHE A 44 2.07 -6.22 8.58
C PHE A 44 2.20 -7.40 7.61
N GLU A 45 1.54 -7.33 6.46
CA GLU A 45 1.62 -8.33 5.39
C GLU A 45 2.34 -7.82 4.15
N GLY A 46 3.00 -8.75 3.45
CA GLY A 46 3.67 -8.47 2.19
C GLY A 46 2.75 -8.64 0.99
N MET A 47 2.89 -7.80 -0.03
CA MET A 47 2.36 -8.06 -1.36
C MET A 47 3.19 -9.15 -2.05
N PHE A 48 2.50 -10.13 -2.63
CA PHE A 48 3.10 -11.24 -3.36
C PHE A 48 2.85 -11.11 -4.85
N LEU A 49 3.90 -11.35 -5.64
CA LEU A 49 3.81 -11.43 -7.10
C LEU A 49 3.54 -12.88 -7.51
N SER A 50 2.88 -13.06 -8.65
CA SER A 50 2.74 -14.35 -9.31
C SER A 50 3.37 -14.32 -10.69
N THR A 51 3.64 -15.48 -11.27
CA THR A 51 4.13 -15.61 -12.67
C THR A 51 3.09 -15.20 -13.72
N ALA A 52 1.86 -14.94 -13.32
CA ALA A 52 0.80 -14.44 -14.20
C ALA A 52 0.75 -12.91 -14.29
N HIS A 53 1.42 -12.20 -13.38
CA HIS A 53 1.48 -10.73 -13.45
C HIS A 53 2.31 -10.29 -14.66
N THR A 54 1.78 -9.30 -15.36
CA THR A 54 2.43 -8.65 -16.51
C THR A 54 2.95 -7.27 -16.12
N ASP A 55 3.83 -6.69 -16.95
CA ASP A 55 4.29 -5.30 -16.76
C ASP A 55 3.13 -4.30 -16.77
N GLU A 56 2.06 -4.59 -17.51
CA GLU A 56 0.84 -3.76 -17.52
C GLU A 56 0.11 -3.80 -16.17
N ASP A 57 0.06 -4.94 -15.49
CA ASP A 57 -0.51 -5.05 -14.14
C ASP A 57 0.30 -4.24 -13.13
N ILE A 58 1.63 -4.24 -13.27
CA ILE A 58 2.52 -3.43 -12.45
C ILE A 58 2.27 -1.94 -12.68
N GLU A 59 2.21 -1.48 -13.93
CA GLU A 59 1.96 -0.06 -14.23
C GLU A 59 0.58 0.37 -13.74
N LYS A 60 -0.46 -0.45 -13.93
CA LYS A 60 -1.80 -0.20 -13.37
C LYS A 60 -1.76 -0.05 -11.86
N THR A 61 -1.01 -0.89 -11.17
CA THR A 61 -0.87 -0.84 -9.71
C THR A 61 -0.17 0.43 -9.24
N ILE A 62 0.88 0.88 -9.95
CA ILE A 62 1.59 2.11 -9.65
C ILE A 62 0.68 3.33 -9.88
N GLU A 63 -0.03 3.37 -10.99
CA GLU A 63 -0.97 4.45 -11.31
C GLU A 63 -2.14 4.52 -10.32
N ALA A 64 -2.68 3.38 -9.89
CA ALA A 64 -3.67 3.30 -8.82
C ALA A 64 -3.12 3.88 -7.51
N ALA A 65 -1.89 3.55 -7.12
CA ALA A 65 -1.26 4.11 -5.92
C ALA A 65 -1.11 5.64 -6.02
N ARG A 66 -0.70 6.17 -7.18
CA ARG A 66 -0.62 7.63 -7.41
C ARG A 66 -1.98 8.31 -7.21
N ARG A 67 -3.06 7.75 -7.79
CA ARG A 67 -4.42 8.29 -7.63
C ARG A 67 -4.93 8.19 -6.19
N ALA A 68 -4.68 7.06 -5.52
CA ALA A 68 -5.02 6.87 -4.11
C ALA A 68 -4.37 7.94 -3.23
N PHE A 69 -3.06 8.17 -3.37
CA PHE A 69 -2.36 9.21 -2.62
C PHE A 69 -2.86 10.62 -2.92
N ALA A 70 -3.14 10.95 -4.19
CA ALA A 70 -3.69 12.24 -4.56
C ALA A 70 -5.05 12.49 -3.87
N LYS A 71 -5.96 11.52 -3.96
CA LYS A 71 -7.29 11.59 -3.33
C LYS A 71 -7.22 11.68 -1.80
N MET A 72 -6.30 10.96 -1.17
CA MET A 72 -6.10 11.02 0.28
C MET A 72 -5.58 12.40 0.75
N SER A 73 -4.85 13.10 -0.12
CA SER A 73 -4.29 14.43 0.15
C SER A 73 -5.32 15.54 -0.03
N ASP A 74 -6.26 15.40 -0.98
CA ASP A 74 -7.35 16.36 -1.21
C ASP A 74 -8.43 16.35 -0.10
N CYS A 75 -8.41 15.34 0.77
CA CYS A 75 -9.30 15.19 1.93
C CYS A 75 -8.69 15.71 3.25
N LEU A 76 -7.61 16.48 3.19
CA LEU A 76 -7.02 17.22 4.33
C LEU A 76 -7.41 18.70 4.27
#